data_AF-M1BIU9-F1
#
_entry.id   AF-M1BIU9-F1
#
_cell.length_a   1.000
_cell.length_b   1.000
_cell.length_c   1.000
_cell.angle_alpha   90.00
_cell.angle_beta   90.00
_cell.angle_gamma   90.00
#
_symmetry.space_group_name_H-M   'P 1'
#
loop_
_entity.id
_entity.type
_entity.pdbx_description
1 polymer ?
#
loop_
_entity_poly.entity_id
_entity_poly.type
_entity_poly.pdbx_seq_one_letter_code
_entity_poly.pdbx_strand_id
1 'polypeptide(L)'
;MTGNGVNVVDVAIRRSSCSSESLRTMVEMCCRCLYEDPVDRPSMEDLLWNLQFAAQVQDDYHSSDASPISPLQPSGQLVIQ
;
A
#
# COMPACT_ATOMS: atom_id res chain seq x y z
N MET A 1 -10.52 5.25 20.80
CA MET A 1 -9.05 5.04 20.89
C MET A 1 -8.37 6.32 21.37
N THR A 2 -8.38 6.60 22.68
CA THR A 2 -7.60 7.70 23.28
C THR A 2 -6.48 7.09 24.13
N GLY A 3 -5.35 6.81 23.50
CA GLY A 3 -4.16 6.29 24.14
C GLY A 3 -2.97 6.53 23.22
N ASN A 4 -1.97 7.24 23.75
CA ASN A 4 -0.74 7.67 23.08
C ASN A 4 -0.30 6.75 21.92
N GLY A 5 -0.39 7.26 20.68
CA GLY A 5 -0.07 6.56 19.44
C GLY A 5 1.39 6.17 19.36
N VAL A 6 1.74 5.07 20.02
CA VAL A 6 3.03 4.42 19.91
C VAL A 6 3.18 3.93 18.48
N ASN A 7 4.10 4.56 17.75
CA ASN A 7 4.79 4.09 16.55
C ASN A 7 4.33 2.70 16.02
N VAL A 8 3.20 2.67 15.30
CA VAL A 8 2.55 1.42 14.83
C VAL A 8 3.26 0.84 13.60
N VAL A 9 4.09 1.65 12.94
CA VAL A 9 4.83 1.27 11.74
C VAL A 9 6.18 0.70 12.11
N ASP A 10 6.42 -0.55 11.69
CA ASP A 10 7.68 -1.25 11.91
C ASP A 10 8.89 -0.41 11.49
N VAL A 11 9.99 -0.52 12.24
CA VAL A 11 11.21 0.26 12.00
C VAL A 11 11.78 0.01 10.60
N ALA A 12 11.70 -1.23 10.09
CA ALA A 12 12.17 -1.58 8.75
C ALA A 12 11.37 -0.83 7.67
N ILE A 13 10.04 -0.74 7.83
CA ILE A 13 9.16 -0.02 6.90
C ILE A 13 9.42 1.50 6.96
N ARG A 14 9.74 2.03 8.13
CA ARG A 14 10.13 3.46 8.26
C ARG A 14 11.45 3.80 7.58
N ARG A 15 12.32 2.81 7.34
CA ARG A 15 13.60 2.98 6.65
C ARG A 15 13.53 2.66 5.17
N SER A 16 12.46 2.04 4.68
CA SER A 16 12.25 1.81 3.26
C SER A 16 11.68 3.03 2.54
N SER A 17 11.86 3.08 1.23
CA SER A 17 11.26 4.10 0.36
C SER A 17 9.77 3.82 0.16
N CYS A 18 8.95 4.21 1.12
CA CYS A 18 7.50 4.11 0.99
C CYS A 18 6.85 5.48 0.82
N SER A 19 5.84 5.56 -0.05
CA SER A 19 4.98 6.71 -0.15
C SER A 19 4.23 6.91 1.17
N SER A 20 4.26 8.15 1.67
CA SER A 20 3.52 8.53 2.87
C SER A 20 2.01 8.30 2.73
N GLU A 21 1.47 8.46 1.52
CA GLU A 21 0.05 8.26 1.23
C GLU A 21 -0.30 6.77 1.23
N SER A 22 0.51 5.93 0.58
CA SER A 22 0.34 4.47 0.61
C SER A 22 0.36 3.94 2.05
N LEU A 23 1.39 4.32 2.83
CA LEU A 23 1.51 3.90 4.22
C LEU A 23 0.33 4.36 5.09
N ARG A 24 -0.14 5.60 4.89
CA ARG A 24 -1.29 6.12 5.63
C ARG A 24 -2.53 5.29 5.34
N THR A 25 -2.84 5.03 4.07
CA THR A 25 -4.01 4.25 3.67
C THR A 25 -3.97 2.83 4.25
N MET A 26 -2.80 2.17 4.18
CA MET A 26 -2.61 0.84 4.77
C MET A 26 -2.88 0.83 6.28
N VAL A 27 -2.25 1.73 7.03
CA VAL A 27 -2.42 1.80 8.49
C VAL A 27 -3.85 2.15 8.85
N GLU A 28 -4.47 3.09 8.14
CA GLU A 28 -5.86 3.50 8.36
C GLU A 28 -6.83 2.32 8.16
N MET A 29 -6.70 1.57 7.05
CA MET A 29 -7.53 0.39 6.82
C MET A 29 -7.31 -0.68 7.88
N CYS A 30 -6.06 -0.96 8.26
CA CYS A 30 -5.77 -1.90 9.34
C CYS A 30 -6.41 -1.47 10.68
N CYS A 31 -6.34 -0.18 11.02
CA CYS A 31 -6.98 0.33 12.24
C CYS A 31 -8.50 0.22 12.19
N ARG A 32 -9.13 0.57 11.06
CA ARG A 32 -10.59 0.48 10.90
C ARG A 32 -11.11 -0.96 10.97
N CYS A 33 -10.34 -1.95 10.49
CA CYS A 33 -10.68 -3.37 10.66
C CYS A 33 -10.77 -3.79 12.13
N LEU A 34 -10.08 -3.08 13.04
CA LEU A 34 -10.00 -3.39 14.46
C LEU A 34 -11.03 -2.61 15.30
N TYR A 35 -11.92 -1.85 14.67
CA TYR A 35 -12.97 -1.15 15.40
C TYR A 35 -13.90 -2.12 16.14
N GLU A 36 -14.29 -1.73 17.36
CA GLU A 36 -15.13 -2.55 18.22
C GLU A 36 -16.52 -2.73 17.63
N ASP A 37 -17.11 -1.66 17.08
CA ASP A 37 -18.37 -1.70 16.37
C ASP A 37 -18.17 -2.27 14.95
N PRO A 38 -18.82 -3.39 14.59
CA PRO A 38 -18.73 -3.96 13.25
C PRO A 38 -19.26 -3.04 12.14
N VAL A 39 -20.15 -2.10 12.44
CA VAL A 39 -20.71 -1.16 11.46
C VAL A 39 -19.66 -0.16 10.99
N ASP A 40 -18.68 0.17 11.83
CA ASP A 40 -17.61 1.09 11.47
C ASP A 40 -16.46 0.39 10.72
N ARG A 41 -16.47 -0.96 10.66
CA ARG A 41 -15.50 -1.73 9.89
C ARG A 41 -15.81 -1.61 8.40
N PRO A 42 -14.79 -1.45 7.55
CA PRO A 42 -14.99 -1.37 6.11
C PRO A 42 -15.51 -2.68 5.55
N SER A 43 -16.26 -2.61 4.44
CA SER A 43 -16.63 -3.79 3.67
C SER A 43 -15.38 -4.44 3.06
N MET A 44 -15.47 -5.70 2.67
CA MET A 44 -14.35 -6.37 1.99
C MET A 44 -14.02 -5.69 0.64
N GLU A 45 -15.02 -5.16 -0.05
CA GLU A 45 -14.84 -4.41 -1.29
C GLU A 45 -14.06 -3.11 -1.04
N ASP A 46 -14.48 -2.32 -0.05
CA ASP A 46 -13.79 -1.08 0.32
C ASP A 46 -12.34 -1.35 0.75
N LEU A 47 -12.11 -2.42 1.52
CA LEU A 47 -10.78 -2.83 1.92
C LEU A 47 -9.89 -3.14 0.72
N LEU A 48 -10.35 -4.05 -0.15
CA LEU A 48 -9.57 -4.47 -1.32
C LEU A 48 -9.28 -3.28 -2.23
N TRP A 49 -10.27 -2.43 -2.46
CA TRP A 49 -10.10 -1.23 -3.27
C TRP A 49 -9.03 -0.29 -2.69
N ASN A 50 -9.10 0.01 -1.39
CA ASN A 50 -8.13 0.92 -0.75
C ASN A 50 -6.72 0.32 -0.69
N LEU A 51 -6.59 -1.00 -0.51
CA LEU A 51 -5.29 -1.67 -0.52
C LEU A 51 -4.68 -1.71 -1.92
N GLN A 52 -5.48 -1.93 -2.97
CA GLN A 52 -5.03 -1.85 -4.36
C GLN A 52 -4.61 -0.42 -4.73
N PHE A 53 -5.39 0.57 -4.30
CA PHE A 53 -5.04 1.98 -4.45
C PHE A 53 -3.69 2.30 -3.77
N ALA A 54 -3.50 1.85 -2.52
CA ALA A 54 -2.24 2.05 -1.81
C ALA A 54 -1.04 1.38 -2.51
N ALA A 55 -1.23 0.20 -3.09
CA ALA A 55 -0.21 -0.48 -3.88
C ALA A 55 0.14 0.31 -5.15
N GLN A 56 -0.86 0.78 -5.88
CA GLN A 56 -0.64 1.61 -7.08
C GLN A 56 0.14 2.89 -6.75
N VAL A 57 -0.24 3.60 -5.69
CA VAL A 57 0.46 4.81 -5.23
C VAL A 57 1.93 4.53 -4.89
N GLN A 58 2.21 3.35 -4.33
CA GLN A 58 3.57 2.93 -4.00
C GLN A 58 4.40 2.61 -5.26
N ASP A 59 3.80 1.96 -6.25
CA ASP A 59 4.46 1.65 -7.53
C ASP A 59 4.76 2.92 -8.34
N ASP A 60 3.82 3.87 -8.35
CA ASP A 60 4.00 5.18 -8.98
C ASP A 60 5.12 5.98 -8.29
N TYR A 61 5.20 5.90 -6.96
CA TYR A 61 6.28 6.52 -6.17
C TYR A 61 7.66 5.95 -6.56
N HIS A 62 7.81 4.63 -6.66
CA HIS A 62 9.05 4.01 -7.11
C HIS A 62 9.40 4.32 -8.58
N SER A 63 8.39 4.42 -9.43
CA SER A 63 8.57 4.76 -10.85
C SER A 63 9.06 6.21 -11.02
N SER A 64 8.69 7.12 -10.12
CA SER A 64 9.15 8.51 -10.14
C SER A 64 10.60 8.71 -9.67
N ASP A 65 11.08 7.87 -8.75
CA ASP A 65 12.50 7.82 -8.34
C ASP A 65 13.39 7.16 -9.42
N ALA A 66 12.78 6.39 -10.32
CA ALA A 66 13.44 5.69 -11.42
C ALA A 66 13.21 6.40 -12.79
N SER A 67 13.90 7.52 -13.04
CA SER A 67 14.10 7.98 -14.43
C SER A 67 15.22 7.18 -15.12
N PRO A 68 15.20 7.02 -16.46
CA PRO A 68 15.32 5.72 -17.10
C PRO A 68 16.76 5.28 -17.34
N ILE A 69 17.10 4.07 -16.91
CA ILE A 69 18.13 3.27 -17.57
C ILE A 69 17.43 2.09 -18.21
N SER A 70 17.09 2.28 -19.50
CA SER A 70 16.72 1.30 -20.54
C SER A 70 15.63 0.25 -20.26
N PRO A 71 14.70 0.02 -21.23
CA PRO A 71 13.70 -1.04 -21.12
C PRO A 71 14.38 -2.42 -21.23
N LEU A 72 14.56 -3.10 -20.09
CA LEU A 72 14.80 -4.54 -20.07
C LEU A 72 13.47 -5.23 -20.39
N GLN A 73 13.48 -5.95 -21.51
CA GLN A 73 12.32 -6.55 -22.16
C GLN A 73 11.62 -7.58 -21.26
N PRO A 74 10.29 -7.69 -21.30
CA PRO A 74 9.60 -8.83 -20.71
C PRO A 74 9.98 -10.10 -21.49
N SER A 75 10.79 -10.95 -20.87
CA SER A 75 10.86 -12.37 -21.22
C SER A 75 9.51 -13.01 -20.87
N GLY A 76 8.64 -13.05 -21.86
CA GLY A 76 7.29 -13.60 -21.75
C GLY A 76 6.65 -13.72 -23.12
N GLN A 77 7.39 -14.27 -24.08
CA GLN A 77 6.87 -14.58 -25.41
C GLN A 77 5.93 -15.78 -25.29
N LEU A 78 4.65 -15.55 -25.01
CA LEU A 78 3.62 -16.53 -25.32
C LEU A 78 3.36 -16.45 -26.83
N VAL A 79 4.12 -17.24 -27.58
CA VAL A 79 3.81 -17.51 -28.99
C VAL A 79 2.53 -18.31 -28.99
N ILE A 80 1.43 -17.71 -29.43
CA ILE A 80 0.24 -18.48 -29.82
C ILE A 80 0.58 -19.08 -31.19
N GLN A 81 0.76 -20.41 -31.24
CA GLN A 81 0.55 -21.22 -32.43
C GLN A 81 -0.83 -21.87 -32.33
#